data_AF-A0A2N9KF27-F1
#
_entry.id   AF-A0A2N9KF27-F1
#
_cell.length_a   1.000
_cell.length_b   1.000
_cell.length_c   1.000
_cell.angle_alpha   90.00
_cell.angle_beta   90.00
_cell.angle_gamma   90.00
#
_symmetry.space_group_name_H-M   'P 1'
#
loop_
_entity.id
_entity.type
_entity.pdbx_description
1 polymer ?
#
loop_
_entity_poly.entity_id
_entity_poly.type
_entity_poly.pdbx_seq_one_letter_code
_entity_poly.pdbx_strand_id
1 'polypeptide(L)'
;MFKTDKRKYLLNFLEKHPNLNRAEEKLISDTTKKLNNPKVSEYRALTSVTNELRKLSLNHNLSKDGRILMKKLHRNEWFCGLLCNLGLI
;
A
#
# COMPACT_ATOMS: atom_id res chain seq x y z
N MET A 1 -9.51 1.97 17.86
CA MET A 1 -10.06 2.69 16.68
C MET A 1 -8.92 3.27 15.85
N PHE A 2 -8.18 2.43 15.12
CA PHE A 2 -7.11 2.85 14.19
C PHE A 2 -7.70 3.03 12.78
N LYS A 3 -8.67 3.94 12.63
CA LYS A 3 -9.10 4.44 11.31
C LYS A 3 -8.09 5.48 10.83
N THR A 4 -6.81 5.12 10.77
CA THR A 4 -5.85 5.94 10.05
C THR A 4 -6.10 5.63 8.58
N ASP A 5 -6.90 6.47 7.92
CA ASP A 5 -7.22 6.38 6.49
C ASP A 5 -5.96 6.00 5.71
N LYS A 6 -5.82 4.72 5.34
CA LYS A 6 -4.66 4.24 4.59
C LYS A 6 -4.58 4.94 3.24
N ARG A 7 -5.72 5.44 2.76
CA ARG A 7 -5.87 6.41 1.68
C ARG A 7 -5.08 7.71 1.92
N LYS A 8 -5.28 8.35 3.07
CA LYS A 8 -4.60 9.60 3.46
C LYS A 8 -3.09 9.38 3.60
N TYR A 9 -2.69 8.17 4.03
CA TYR A 9 -1.29 7.77 4.03
C TYR A 9 -0.71 7.68 2.61
N LEU A 10 -1.40 7.01 1.68
CA LEU A 10 -0.97 6.87 0.28
C LEU A 10 -0.88 8.23 -0.44
N LEU A 11 -1.84 9.12 -0.21
CA LEU A 11 -1.82 10.49 -0.74
C LEU A 11 -0.64 11.31 -0.19
N ASN A 12 -0.42 11.27 1.12
CA ASN A 12 0.70 11.96 1.74
C ASN A 12 2.06 11.36 1.32
N PHE A 13 2.08 10.07 0.96
CA PHE A 13 3.27 9.41 0.43
C PHE A 13 3.58 9.90 -0.99
N LEU A 14 2.57 10.12 -1.84
CA LEU A 14 2.76 10.75 -3.16
C LEU A 14 3.32 12.17 -3.03
N GLU A 15 2.79 12.98 -2.11
CA GLU A 15 3.25 14.35 -1.91
C GLU A 15 4.68 14.45 -1.35
N LYS A 16 5.08 13.50 -0.49
CA LYS A 16 6.40 13.53 0.17
C LYS A 16 7.52 12.86 -0.63
N HIS A 17 7.20 12.06 -1.64
CA HIS A 17 8.17 11.25 -2.36
C HIS A 17 8.13 11.53 -3.87
N PRO A 18 8.70 12.66 -4.33
CA PRO A 18 8.74 13.05 -5.75
C PRO A 18 9.61 12.12 -6.62
N ASN A 19 10.38 11.21 -6.00
CA ASN A 19 11.22 10.23 -6.67
C ASN A 19 10.48 8.93 -7.00
N LEU A 20 9.14 8.89 -6.85
CA LEU A 20 8.33 7.79 -7.31
C LEU A 20 8.38 7.71 -8.84
N ASN A 21 8.56 6.51 -9.37
CA ASN A 21 8.53 6.28 -10.80
C ASN A 21 7.08 6.35 -11.31
N ARG A 22 6.87 6.67 -12.59
CA ARG A 22 5.52 6.77 -13.19
C ARG A 22 4.65 5.54 -12.95
N ALA A 23 5.26 4.36 -12.94
CA ALA A 23 4.57 3.11 -12.63
C ALA A 23 4.06 3.06 -11.18
N GLU A 24 4.87 3.50 -10.22
CA GLU A 24 4.55 3.52 -8.79
C GLU A 24 3.47 4.57 -8.49
N GLU A 25 3.59 5.77 -9.05
CA GLU A 25 2.57 6.82 -8.97
C GLU A 25 1.21 6.33 -9.46
N LYS A 26 1.19 5.71 -10.66
CA LYS A 26 -0.04 5.19 -11.25
C LYS A 26 -0.66 4.11 -10.37
N LEU A 27 0.16 3.26 -9.75
CA LEU A 27 -0.28 2.20 -8.85
C LEU A 27 -0.91 2.73 -7.56
N ILE A 28 -0.26 3.72 -6.94
CA ILE A 28 -0.76 4.37 -5.72
C ILE A 28 -2.07 5.13 -6.04
N SER A 29 -2.13 5.83 -7.17
CA SER A 29 -3.34 6.54 -7.61
C SER A 29 -4.50 5.58 -7.89
N ASP A 30 -4.26 4.46 -8.59
CA ASP A 30 -5.29 3.45 -8.89
C ASP A 30 -5.87 2.84 -7.61
N THR A 31 -5.01 2.63 -6.63
CA THR A 31 -5.39 2.05 -5.34
C THR A 31 -6.15 3.04 -4.48
N THR A 32 -5.74 4.31 -4.50
CA THR A 32 -6.47 5.38 -3.82
C THR A 32 -7.88 5.51 -4.39
N LYS A 33 -8.05 5.35 -5.72
CA LYS A 33 -9.37 5.29 -6.35
C LYS A 33 -10.17 4.04 -5.95
N LYS A 34 -9.53 2.87 -5.88
CA LYS A 34 -10.17 1.63 -5.41
C LYS A 34 -10.61 1.70 -3.95
N LEU A 35 -9.80 2.31 -3.09
CA LEU A 35 -10.10 2.56 -1.67
C LEU A 35 -11.22 3.59 -1.48
N ASN A 36 -11.46 4.47 -2.45
CA ASN A 36 -12.60 5.38 -2.42
C ASN A 36 -13.94 4.66 -2.68
N ASN A 37 -13.90 3.38 -3.09
CA ASN A 37 -15.07 2.61 -3.43
C ASN A 37 -15.49 1.74 -2.22
N PRO A 38 -16.64 1.97 -1.57
CA PRO A 38 -17.02 1.30 -0.33
C PRO A 38 -17.27 -0.22 -0.48
N LYS A 39 -17.40 -0.70 -1.72
CA LYS A 39 -17.53 -2.14 -2.04
C LYS A 39 -16.18 -2.89 -2.02
N VAL A 40 -15.06 -2.18 -2.03
CA VAL A 40 -13.73 -2.80 -2.09
C VAL A 40 -13.16 -2.90 -0.69
N SER A 41 -12.88 -4.12 -0.24
CA SER A 41 -12.16 -4.36 1.00
C SER A 41 -10.78 -3.69 0.92
N GLU A 42 -10.51 -2.79 1.87
CA GLU A 42 -9.23 -2.07 1.95
C GLU A 42 -8.04 -3.03 1.98
N TYR A 43 -8.21 -4.16 2.65
CA TYR A 43 -7.22 -5.23 2.72
C TYR A 43 -6.87 -5.77 1.33
N ARG A 44 -7.88 -6.12 0.51
CA ARG A 44 -7.66 -6.60 -0.87
C ARG A 44 -6.96 -5.56 -1.74
N ALA A 45 -7.35 -4.29 -1.61
CA ALA A 45 -6.72 -3.21 -2.38
C ALA A 45 -5.23 -3.06 -2.01
N LEU A 46 -4.90 -3.13 -0.72
CA LEU A 46 -3.52 -3.04 -0.24
C LEU A 46 -2.68 -4.24 -0.63
N THR A 47 -3.19 -5.47 -0.49
CA THR A 47 -2.48 -6.68 -0.91
C THR A 47 -2.18 -6.64 -2.41
N SER A 48 -3.13 -6.15 -3.22
CA SER A 48 -2.91 -5.95 -4.66
C SER A 48 -1.76 -4.97 -4.93
N VAL A 49 -1.66 -3.86 -4.18
CA VAL A 49 -0.54 -2.90 -4.31
C VAL A 49 0.77 -3.49 -3.88
N THR A 50 0.80 -4.15 -2.73
CA THR A 50 2.00 -4.80 -2.23
C THR A 50 2.53 -5.78 -3.26
N ASN A 51 1.65 -6.57 -3.88
CA ASN A 51 2.05 -7.56 -4.88
C ASN A 51 2.59 -6.93 -6.16
N GLU A 52 1.98 -5.85 -6.65
CA GLU A 52 2.46 -5.14 -7.83
C GLU A 52 3.75 -4.36 -7.58
N LEU A 53 3.90 -3.71 -6.40
CA LEU A 53 5.18 -3.14 -5.96
C LEU A 53 6.25 -4.23 -5.85
N ARG A 54 5.88 -5.43 -5.39
CA ARG A 54 6.81 -6.56 -5.30
C ARG A 54 7.25 -7.04 -6.69
N LYS A 55 6.35 -7.09 -7.67
CA LYS A 55 6.72 -7.36 -9.08
C LYS A 55 7.63 -6.29 -9.66
N LEU A 56 7.33 -5.01 -9.41
CA LEU A 56 8.21 -3.89 -9.82
C LEU A 56 9.59 -3.96 -9.15
N SER A 57 9.64 -4.42 -7.90
CA SER A 57 10.88 -4.68 -7.16
C SER A 57 11.71 -5.79 -7.79
N LEU A 58 11.06 -6.87 -8.24
CA LEU A 58 11.72 -7.99 -8.90
C LEU A 58 12.28 -7.59 -10.27
N ASN A 59 11.59 -6.69 -10.98
CA ASN A 59 12.05 -6.13 -12.26
C ASN A 59 13.07 -4.99 -12.11
N HIS A 60 13.67 -4.79 -10.93
CA HIS A 60 14.64 -3.71 -10.65
C HIS A 60 14.13 -2.27 -10.89
N ASN A 61 12.83 -2.10 -11.15
CA ASN A 61 12.20 -0.82 -11.51
C ASN A 61 11.61 -0.06 -10.31
N LEU A 62 11.93 -0.50 -9.09
CA LEU A 62 11.40 0.07 -7.86
C LEU A 62 12.33 1.13 -7.28
N SER A 63 11.77 2.32 -7.07
CA SER A 63 12.51 3.44 -6.49
C SER A 63 12.77 3.19 -5.00
N LYS A 64 13.73 3.91 -4.42
CA LYS A 64 14.01 3.82 -2.97
C LYS A 64 12.75 4.05 -2.13
N ASP A 65 11.92 5.00 -2.54
CA ASP A 65 10.65 5.31 -1.87
C ASP A 65 9.60 4.21 -2.03
N GLY A 66 9.50 3.57 -3.20
CA GLY A 66 8.68 2.38 -3.38
C GLY A 66 9.07 1.23 -2.47
N ARG A 67 10.37 1.04 -2.20
CA ARG A 67 10.85 0.02 -1.23
C ARG A 67 10.39 0.35 0.19
N ILE A 68 10.44 1.62 0.59
CA ILE A 68 9.97 2.08 1.91
C ILE A 68 8.46 1.84 2.04
N LEU A 69 7.70 2.17 1.00
CA LEU A 69 6.25 1.94 0.94
C LEU A 69 5.92 0.45 1.08
N MET A 70 6.58 -0.40 0.30
CA MET A 70 6.38 -1.85 0.31
C MET A 70 6.71 -2.46 1.68
N LYS A 71 7.81 -2.01 2.32
CA LYS A 71 8.21 -2.50 3.65
C LYS A 71 7.18 -2.14 4.72
N LYS A 72 6.57 -0.95 4.64
CA LYS A 72 5.49 -0.54 5.54
C LYS A 72 4.18 -1.28 5.29
N LEU A 73 3.77 -1.46 4.03
CA LEU A 73 2.56 -2.23 3.71
C LEU A 73 2.69 -3.68 4.17
N HIS A 74 3.82 -4.33 3.89
CA HIS A 74 4.09 -5.70 4.32
C HIS A 74 4.07 -5.83 5.85
N ARG A 75 4.60 -4.85 6.58
CA ARG A 75 4.54 -4.83 8.05
C ARG A 75 3.10 -4.73 8.53
N ASN A 76 2.26 -3.94 7.86
CA ASN A 76 0.86 -3.77 8.21
C ASN A 76 0.02 -5.03 7.89
N GLU A 77 0.32 -5.71 6.78
CA GLU A 77 -0.30 -6.98 6.40
C GLU A 77 0.06 -8.08 7.40
N TRP A 78 1.33 -8.15 7.82
CA TRP A 78 1.81 -9.05 8.87
C TRP A 78 1.17 -8.76 10.23
N PHE A 79 1.05 -7.49 10.62
CA PHE A 79 0.34 -7.09 11.85
C PHE A 79 -1.14 -7.47 11.80
N CYS A 80 -1.83 -7.27 10.66
CA CYS A 80 -3.21 -7.73 10.49
C CYS A 80 -3.31 -9.26 10.60
N GLY A 81 -2.41 -10.00 9.96
CA GLY A 81 -2.38 -11.46 10.06
C GLY A 81 -2.17 -11.96 11.49
N LEU A 82 -1.27 -11.32 12.23
CA LEU A 82 -1.05 -11.59 13.66
C LEU A 82 -2.31 -11.30 14.49
N LEU A 83 -2.94 -10.14 14.29
CA LEU A 83 -4.13 -9.74 15.03
C LEU A 83 -5.33 -10.63 14.73
N CYS A 84 -5.51 -11.05 13.47
CA CYS A 84 -6.51 -12.05 13.10
C CYS A 84 -6.22 -13.41 13.75
N ASN A 85 -4.96 -13.86 13.76
CA ASN A 85 -4.58 -15.14 14.38
C ASN A 85 -4.72 -15.11 15.91
N LEU A 86 -4.61 -13.93 16.53
CA LEU A 86 -4.84 -13.70 17.96
C LEU A 86 -6.31 -13.44 18.31
N GLY A 87 -7.22 -13.42 17.32
CA GLY A 87 -8.65 -13.17 17.53
C GLY A 87 -8.98 -11.76 18.06
N LEU A 88 -8.08 -10.79 17.86
CA LEU A 88 -8.22 -9.42 18.36
C LEU A 88 -9.02 -8.49 17.42
N ILE A 89 -9.33 -8.96 16.21
CA ILE A 89 -10.08 -8.23 15.16
C ILE A 89 -10.97 -9.22 14.40
#